data_AF-A0A3D1I8D9-F1
#
_entry.id   AF-A0A3D1I8D9-F1
#
_cell.length_a   1.000
_cell.length_b   1.000
_cell.length_c   1.000
_cell.angle_alpha   90.00
_cell.angle_beta   90.00
_cell.angle_gamma   90.00
#
_symmetry.space_group_name_H-M   'P 1'
#
loop_
_entity.id
_entity.type
_entity.pdbx_description
1 polymer ?
#
loop_
_entity_poly.entity_id
_entity_poly.type
_entity_poly.pdbx_seq_one_letter_code
_entity_poly.pdbx_strand_id
1 'polypeptide(L)'
;MEESNPWVECVHRVPRGAWHVSIAEARSIVGKKVWLTWLDRKGMEVTRAVMVMEATFVPLYGPCLITSEGDVALNKVVRFEDYQEVSAA
;
A
#
# COMPACT_ATOMS: atom_id res chain seq x y z
N MET A 1 -13.60 -19.42 -22.47
CA MET A 1 -13.12 -19.83 -21.12
C MET A 1 -12.20 -18.71 -20.69
N GLU A 2 -12.79 -17.70 -20.05
CA GLU A 2 -12.10 -16.49 -19.63
C GLU A 2 -11.80 -16.71 -18.15
N GLU A 3 -10.53 -16.92 -17.81
CA GLU A 3 -10.10 -17.11 -16.43
C GLU A 3 -10.42 -15.83 -15.66
N SER A 4 -11.45 -15.92 -14.82
CA SER A 4 -11.84 -14.89 -13.88
C SER A 4 -10.66 -14.63 -12.95
N ASN A 5 -9.93 -13.54 -13.19
CA ASN A 5 -8.84 -13.08 -12.34
C ASN A 5 -9.44 -12.66 -10.98
N PRO A 6 -9.20 -13.42 -9.89
CA PRO A 6 -9.96 -13.27 -8.63
C PRO A 6 -9.65 -11.98 -7.86
N TRP A 7 -8.78 -11.11 -8.39
CA TRP A 7 -8.36 -9.85 -7.78
C TRP A 7 -9.06 -8.62 -8.37
N VAL A 8 -9.93 -8.77 -9.39
CA VAL A 8 -10.52 -7.65 -10.14
C VAL A 8 -11.90 -7.21 -9.60
N GLU A 9 -12.49 -7.94 -8.65
CA GLU A 9 -13.85 -7.65 -8.13
C GLU A 9 -13.93 -7.13 -6.69
N CYS A 10 -12.86 -6.51 -6.15
CA CYS A 10 -12.92 -5.82 -4.86
C CYS A 10 -12.86 -4.29 -5.03
N VAL A 11 -13.78 -3.73 -5.80
CA VAL A 11 -14.05 -2.28 -5.78
C VAL A 11 -14.98 -1.98 -4.59
N HIS A 12 -14.46 -2.10 -3.38
CA HIS A 12 -15.16 -1.55 -2.23
C HIS A 12 -14.95 -0.04 -2.23
N ARG A 13 -16.02 0.72 -2.47
CA ARG A 13 -16.04 2.16 -2.20
C ARG A 13 -15.94 2.33 -0.68
N VAL A 14 -14.72 2.49 -0.20
CA VAL A 14 -14.41 2.44 1.23
C VAL A 14 -14.89 3.72 1.94
N PRO A 15 -15.48 3.64 3.14
CA PRO A 15 -15.89 4.83 3.89
C PRO A 15 -14.71 5.77 4.13
N ARG A 16 -14.87 7.06 3.79
CA ARG A 16 -13.88 8.10 4.07
C ARG A 16 -13.72 8.22 5.60
N GLY A 17 -12.54 7.89 6.15
CA GLY A 17 -12.17 8.28 7.52
C GLY A 17 -11.52 7.22 8.43
N ALA A 18 -11.31 5.97 8.01
CA ALA A 18 -10.82 4.90 8.89
C ALA A 18 -9.36 4.43 8.65
N TRP A 19 -8.66 4.98 7.66
CA TRP A 19 -7.36 4.48 7.21
C TRP A 19 -6.22 5.30 7.79
N HIS A 20 -5.81 4.96 8.99
CA HIS A 20 -4.72 5.65 9.67
C HIS A 20 -3.63 4.64 10.01
N VAL A 21 -2.85 4.24 9.01
CA VAL A 21 -1.52 3.69 9.29
C VAL A 21 -0.69 4.82 9.88
N SER A 22 -0.29 4.66 11.13
CA SER A 22 0.57 5.62 11.80
C SER A 22 1.99 5.58 11.23
N ILE A 23 2.73 6.68 11.37
CA ILE A 23 4.15 6.70 10.98
C ILE A 23 4.98 5.68 11.76
N ALA A 24 4.57 5.32 12.98
CA ALA A 24 5.24 4.31 13.78
C ALA A 24 5.04 2.90 13.19
N GLU A 25 3.81 2.55 12.79
CA GLU A 25 3.53 1.29 12.10
C GLU A 25 4.22 1.23 10.74
N ALA A 26 4.18 2.32 9.97
CA ALA A 26 4.87 2.44 8.69
C ALA A 26 6.39 2.20 8.80
N ARG A 27 7.02 2.64 9.89
CA ARG A 27 8.45 2.39 10.14
C ARG A 27 8.78 0.91 10.34
N SER A 28 7.82 0.09 10.78
CA SER A 28 8.04 -1.36 11.00
C SER A 28 8.28 -2.14 9.69
N ILE A 29 7.92 -1.55 8.55
CA ILE A 29 8.06 -2.16 7.22
C ILE A 29 9.13 -1.50 6.36
N VAL A 30 9.82 -0.47 6.85
CA VAL A 30 10.96 0.14 6.14
C VAL A 30 12.06 -0.89 5.93
N GLY A 31 12.61 -0.94 4.72
CA GLY A 31 13.61 -1.93 4.31
C GLY A 31 13.03 -3.29 3.93
N LYS A 32 11.70 -3.45 3.86
CA LYS A 32 11.04 -4.71 3.48
C LYS A 32 10.31 -4.58 2.15
N LYS A 33 10.22 -5.71 1.45
CA LYS A 33 9.25 -5.90 0.38
C LYS A 33 7.93 -6.34 1.00
N VAL A 34 6.84 -5.67 0.67
CA VAL A 34 5.49 -5.94 1.22
C VAL A 34 4.45 -5.87 0.11
N TRP A 35 3.31 -6.51 0.31
CA TRP A 35 2.09 -6.15 -0.40
C TRP A 35 1.54 -4.88 0.25
N LEU A 36 1.48 -3.77 -0.48
CA LEU A 36 0.94 -2.51 0.00
C LEU A 36 -0.38 -2.25 -0.69
N THR A 37 -1.42 -1.91 0.07
CA THR A 37 -2.72 -1.48 -0.45
C THR A 37 -2.98 -0.02 -0.09
N TRP A 38 -3.28 0.81 -1.09
CA TRP A 38 -3.56 2.24 -0.90
C TRP A 38 -4.62 2.77 -1.86
N LEU A 39 -5.17 3.94 -1.54
CA LEU A 39 -6.13 4.64 -2.40
C LEU A 39 -5.42 5.42 -3.51
N ASP A 40 -5.80 5.16 -4.76
CA ASP A 40 -5.32 5.90 -5.92
C ASP A 40 -5.92 7.32 -6.01
N ARG A 41 -5.62 8.03 -7.11
CA ARG A 41 -6.13 9.40 -7.35
C ARG A 41 -7.65 9.47 -7.51
N LYS A 42 -8.30 8.36 -7.85
CA LYS A 42 -9.77 8.23 -8.00
C LYS A 42 -10.41 7.72 -6.70
N GLY A 43 -9.62 7.42 -5.67
CA GLY A 43 -10.09 6.87 -4.40
C GLY A 43 -10.33 5.36 -4.43
N MET A 44 -9.71 4.65 -5.39
CA MET A 44 -9.85 3.21 -5.57
C MET A 44 -8.68 2.48 -4.90
N GLU A 45 -8.93 1.33 -4.27
CA GLU A 45 -7.85 0.49 -3.74
C GLU A 45 -6.98 -0.06 -4.87
N VAL A 46 -5.67 0.10 -4.71
CA VAL A 46 -4.64 -0.56 -5.52
C VAL A 46 -3.73 -1.32 -4.58
N THR A 47 -3.47 -2.58 -4.92
CA THR A 47 -2.52 -3.45 -4.22
C THR A 47 -1.33 -3.78 -5.13
N ARG A 48 -0.11 -3.59 -4.62
CA ARG A 48 1.15 -3.91 -5.34
C ARG A 48 2.22 -4.43 -4.38
N ALA A 49 3.09 -5.29 -4.90
CA ALA A 49 4.31 -5.68 -4.21
C ALA A 49 5.33 -4.55 -4.38
N VAL A 50 5.72 -3.89 -3.29
CA VAL A 50 6.63 -2.75 -3.32
C VAL A 50 7.74 -2.92 -2.30
N MET A 51 8.93 -2.40 -2.62
CA MET A 51 10.00 -2.23 -1.65
C MET A 51 9.78 -0.91 -0.92
N VAL A 52 9.68 -0.93 0.41
CA VAL A 52 9.56 0.29 1.23
C VAL A 52 10.97 0.77 1.58
N MET A 53 11.33 1.95 1.10
CA MET A 53 12.66 2.54 1.29
C MET A 53 12.73 3.43 2.52
N GLU A 54 11.69 4.22 2.76
CA GLU A 54 11.65 5.18 3.87
C GLU A 54 10.21 5.48 4.31
N ALA A 55 10.03 5.85 5.57
CA ALA A 55 8.79 6.40 6.10
C ALA A 55 9.10 7.77 6.72
N THR A 56 8.67 8.84 6.04
CA THR A 56 9.13 10.21 6.31
C THR A 56 8.01 11.23 6.21
N PHE A 57 8.28 12.47 6.62
CA PHE A 57 7.34 13.59 6.45
C PHE A 57 7.77 14.43 5.25
N VAL A 58 6.95 14.48 4.22
CA VAL A 58 7.20 15.29 3.03
C VAL A 58 6.48 16.64 3.18
N PRO A 59 7.18 17.78 3.05
CA PRO A 59 6.56 19.10 3.13
C PRO A 59 5.36 19.22 2.18
N LEU A 60 4.27 19.84 2.65
CA LEU A 60 2.99 20.02 1.95
C LEU A 60 2.14 18.75 1.72
N TYR A 61 2.73 17.55 1.83
CA TYR A 61 2.02 16.28 1.63
C TYR A 61 1.74 15.54 2.95
N GLY A 62 2.58 15.74 3.96
CA GLY A 62 2.46 15.08 5.25
C GLY A 62 3.27 13.77 5.33
N PRO A 63 2.90 12.85 6.24
CA PRO A 63 3.56 11.56 6.38
C PRO A 63 3.39 10.68 5.14
N CYS A 64 4.48 10.12 4.62
CA CYS A 64 4.54 9.32 3.40
C CYS A 64 5.44 8.08 3.55
N LEU A 65 5.13 7.05 2.78
CA LEU A 65 6.04 5.96 2.44
C LEU A 65 6.73 6.31 1.12
N ILE A 66 8.05 6.21 1.10
CA ILE A 66 8.86 6.22 -0.12
C ILE A 66 9.03 4.76 -0.54
N THR A 67 8.53 4.41 -1.73
CA THR A 67 8.52 3.02 -2.22
C THR A 67 9.16 2.90 -3.60
N SER A 68 9.44 1.68 -4.04
CA SER A 68 9.94 1.40 -5.40
C SER A 68 9.00 1.87 -6.52
N GLU A 69 7.72 2.07 -6.24
CA GLU A 69 6.70 2.55 -7.20
C GLU A 69 6.38 4.04 -7.02
N GLY A 70 7.10 4.74 -6.14
CA GLY A 70 6.91 6.15 -5.81
C GLY A 70 6.32 6.38 -4.42
N ASP A 71 5.88 7.60 -4.18
CA ASP A 71 5.52 8.08 -2.84
C ASP A 71 4.02 7.86 -2.56
N VAL A 72 3.73 7.24 -1.41
CA VAL A 72 2.37 6.96 -0.96
C VAL A 72 2.12 7.69 0.36
N ALA A 73 1.21 8.67 0.36
CA ALA A 73 0.80 9.36 1.57
C ALA A 73 0.12 8.38 2.55
N LEU A 74 0.51 8.41 3.84
CA LEU A 74 0.03 7.45 4.84
C LEU A 74 -1.47 7.50 5.07
N ASN A 75 -2.09 8.67 4.90
CA ASN A 75 -3.55 8.83 4.97
C ASN A 75 -4.30 8.13 3.82
N LYS A 76 -3.59 7.62 2.82
CA LYS A 76 -4.13 6.79 1.74
C LYS A 76 -3.79 5.32 1.89
N VAL A 77 -2.89 4.96 2.81
CA VAL A 77 -2.52 3.56 3.05
C VAL A 77 -3.67 2.90 3.78
N VAL A 78 -4.18 1.82 3.18
CA VAL A 78 -5.28 1.02 3.70
C VAL A 78 -4.74 -0.10 4.59
N ARG A 79 -3.74 -0.83 4.10
CA ARG A 79 -3.09 -1.96 4.79
C ARG A 79 -1.79 -2.37 4.10
N PHE A 80 -1.00 -3.19 4.78
CA PHE A 80 0.13 -3.89 4.20
C PHE A 80 0.21 -5.32 4.74
N GLU A 81 0.69 -6.24 3.91
CA GLU A 81 0.90 -7.64 4.24
C GLU A 81 2.33 -8.07 3.89
N ASP A 82 2.87 -9.05 4.61
CA ASP A 82 4.21 -9.58 4.33
C ASP A 82 4.28 -10.16 2.92
N TYR A 83 5.32 -9.80 2.16
CA TYR A 83 5.56 -10.39 0.85
C TYR A 83 6.22 -11.77 1.03
N GLN A 84 5.52 -12.83 0.63
CA GLN A 84 6.08 -14.18 0.56
C GLN A 84 6.49 -14.46 -0.90
N GLU A 85 7.79 -14.62 -1.13
CA GLU A 85 8.28 -15.11 -2.42
C GLU A 85 8.08 -16.62 -2.45
N VAL A 86 7.12 -17.09 -3.25
CA VAL A 86 6.91 -18.52 -3.43
C VAL A 86 8.07 -19.04 -4.28
N SER A 87 9.09 -19.62 -3.65
CA SER A 87 10.13 -20.36 -4.35
C SER A 87 9.50 -21.62 -4.94
N ALA A 88 9.27 -21.62 -6.26
CA ALA A 88 8.97 -22.85 -6.98
C ALA A 88 10.22 -23.76 -6.88
N ALA A 89 10.06 -24.87 -6.16
CA ALA A 89 11.04 -25.95 -6.05
C ALA A 89 11.00 -26.85 -7.28
#